data_AF-A0A539CUC2-F1
#
_entry.id   AF-A0A539CUC2-F1
#
_cell.length_a   1.000
_cell.length_b   1.000
_cell.length_c   1.000
_cell.angle_alpha   90.00
_cell.angle_beta   90.00
_cell.angle_gamma   90.00
#
_symmetry.space_group_name_H-M   'P 1'
#
loop_
_entity.id
_entity.type
_entity.pdbx_description
1 polymer ?
#
loop_
_entity_poly.entity_id
_entity_poly.type
_entity_poly.pdbx_seq_one_letter_code
_entity_poly.pdbx_strand_id
1 'polypeptide(L)'
;MNTLDVCRILDKEHIPAMSLMLGRLYSALIEANVSENKAREASEEVAGFENRLANVESRLTLLTWMVGSNIALMMAGFGIVLKAIH
;
A
#
# COMPACT_ATOMS: atom_id res chain seq x y z
N MET A 1 2.54 -0.85 22.37
CA MET A 1 1.99 -0.73 21.00
C MET A 1 2.96 -1.47 20.09
N ASN A 2 2.63 -2.70 19.69
CA ASN A 2 3.59 -3.60 19.06
C ASN A 2 3.51 -3.52 17.53
N THR A 3 4.65 -3.75 16.88
CA THR A 3 4.88 -3.70 15.42
C THR A 3 3.91 -4.53 14.58
N LEU A 4 3.29 -5.56 15.16
CA LEU A 4 2.27 -6.39 14.51
C LEU A 4 0.90 -5.70 14.41
N ASP A 5 0.57 -4.75 15.29
CA ASP A 5 -0.71 -4.03 15.24
C ASP A 5 -0.71 -2.93 14.18
N VAL A 6 0.41 -2.25 13.96
CA VAL A 6 0.52 -1.21 12.92
C VAL A 6 0.43 -1.83 11.52
N CYS A 7 1.05 -2.99 11.28
CA CYS A 7 0.91 -3.70 10.01
C CYS A 7 -0.53 -4.22 9.78
N ARG A 8 -1.21 -4.66 10.85
CA ARG A 8 -2.59 -5.18 10.77
C ARG A 8 -3.63 -4.09 10.48
N ILE A 9 -3.38 -2.86 10.92
CA ILE A 9 -4.26 -1.71 10.68
C ILE A 9 -4.13 -1.20 9.24
N LEU A 10 -2.93 -1.22 8.66
CA LEU A 10 -2.70 -0.78 7.26
C LEU A 10 -3.15 -1.80 6.21
N ASP A 11 -3.21 -3.08 6.55
CA ASP A 11 -3.71 -4.16 5.67
C ASP A 11 -5.25 -4.16 5.54
N LYS A 12 -5.96 -3.77 6.61
CA LYS A 12 -7.42 -3.94 6.70
C LYS A 12 -8.25 -2.97 5.86
N GLU A 13 -7.68 -1.88 5.35
CA GLU A 13 -8.43 -0.85 4.61
C GLU A 13 -8.23 -0.91 3.09
N HIS A 14 -7.09 -1.40 2.60
CA HIS A 14 -6.76 -1.33 1.18
C HIS A 14 -7.40 -2.44 0.33
N ILE A 15 -7.38 -3.69 0.80
CA ILE A 15 -7.94 -4.85 0.08
C ILE A 15 -9.47 -4.76 -0.15
N PRO A 16 -10.32 -4.36 0.83
CA PRO A 16 -11.76 -4.30 0.60
C PRO A 16 -12.17 -3.16 -0.34
N ALA A 17 -11.47 -2.03 -0.34
CA ALA A 17 -11.78 -0.90 -1.23
C ALA A 17 -11.42 -1.21 -2.69
N MET A 18 -10.32 -1.92 -2.90
CA MET A 18 -9.76 -2.25 -4.21
C MET A 18 -10.60 -3.31 -4.95
N SER A 19 -10.95 -4.40 -4.25
CA SER A 19 -11.90 -5.41 -4.73
C SER A 19 -13.26 -4.80 -5.08
N LEU A 20 -13.71 -3.82 -4.29
CA LEU A 20 -14.97 -3.12 -4.52
C LEU A 20 -14.91 -2.22 -5.77
N MET A 21 -13.76 -1.57 -6.03
CA MET A 21 -13.58 -0.74 -7.23
C MET A 21 -13.57 -1.59 -8.51
N LEU A 22 -12.90 -2.74 -8.52
CA LEU A 22 -12.89 -3.63 -9.70
C LEU A 22 -14.28 -4.19 -10.01
N GLY A 23 -15.02 -4.59 -8.97
CA GLY A 23 -16.42 -5.02 -9.12
C GLY A 23 -17.32 -3.90 -9.66
N ARG A 24 -17.09 -2.65 -9.26
CA ARG A 24 -17.82 -1.48 -9.80
C ARG A 24 -17.46 -1.20 -11.25
N LEU A 25 -16.20 -1.35 -11.65
CA LEU A 25 -15.77 -1.18 -13.04
C LEU A 25 -16.43 -2.22 -13.95
N TYR A 26 -16.45 -3.49 -13.52
CA TYR A 26 -17.14 -4.56 -14.24
C TYR A 26 -18.64 -4.29 -14.40
N SER A 27 -19.33 -3.93 -13.32
CA SER A 27 -20.77 -3.61 -13.35
C SER A 27 -21.07 -2.41 -14.26
N ALA A 28 -20.23 -1.37 -14.24
CA ALA A 28 -20.39 -0.20 -15.11
C ALA A 28 -20.19 -0.54 -16.61
N LEU A 29 -19.28 -1.46 -16.93
CA LEU A 29 -19.05 -1.92 -18.30
C LEU A 29 -20.22 -2.77 -18.82
N ILE A 30 -20.81 -3.60 -17.97
CA ILE A 30 -22.02 -4.37 -18.29
C ILE A 30 -23.24 -3.43 -18.49
N GLU A 31 -23.43 -2.45 -17.61
CA GLU A 31 -24.47 -1.42 -17.77
C GLU A 31 -24.30 -0.59 -19.04
N ALA A 32 -23.07 -0.38 -19.50
CA ALA A 32 -22.77 0.28 -20.78
C ALA A 32 -22.99 -0.61 -22.02
N ASN A 33 -23.56 -1.83 -21.84
CA ASN A 33 -23.82 -2.81 -22.91
C ASN A 33 -22.55 -3.21 -23.70
N VAL A 34 -21.38 -3.15 -23.05
CA VAL A 34 -20.13 -3.69 -23.59
C VAL A 34 -20.19 -5.23 -23.51
N SER A 35 -19.67 -5.94 -24.52
CA SER A 35 -19.70 -7.41 -24.48
C SER A 35 -18.96 -7.93 -23.25
N GLU A 36 -19.55 -8.93 -22.58
CA GLU A 36 -19.05 -9.50 -21.32
C GLU A 36 -17.58 -9.95 -21.41
N ASN A 37 -17.16 -10.40 -22.60
CA ASN A 37 -15.78 -10.79 -22.86
C ASN A 37 -14.80 -9.60 -22.77
N LYS A 38 -15.18 -8.42 -23.29
CA LYS A 38 -14.38 -7.19 -23.18
C LYS A 38 -14.40 -6.60 -21.77
N ALA A 39 -15.53 -6.70 -21.07
CA ALA A 39 -15.63 -6.25 -19.68
C ALA A 39 -14.74 -7.08 -18.75
N ARG A 40 -14.69 -8.40 -18.97
CA ARG A 40 -13.79 -9.31 -18.25
C ARG A 40 -12.33 -9.03 -18.56
N GLU A 41 -11.96 -8.88 -19.84
CA GLU A 41 -10.59 -8.59 -20.27
C GLU A 41 -10.06 -7.27 -19.68
N ALA A 42 -10.87 -6.21 -19.69
CA ALA A 42 -10.52 -4.95 -19.06
C ALA A 42 -10.33 -5.07 -17.53
N SER A 43 -11.15 -5.89 -16.88
CA SER A 43 -11.03 -6.12 -15.43
C SER A 43 -9.81 -6.98 -15.07
N GLU A 44 -9.45 -7.95 -15.92
CA GLU A 44 -8.25 -8.79 -15.75
C GLU A 44 -6.95 -7.98 -15.93
N GLU A 45 -6.90 -7.09 -16.93
CA GLU A 45 -5.80 -6.14 -17.13
C GLU A 45 -5.60 -5.25 -15.88
N VAL A 46 -6.70 -4.66 -15.36
CA VAL A 46 -6.65 -3.80 -14.17
C VAL A 46 -6.21 -4.60 -12.94
N ALA A 47 -6.70 -5.82 -12.73
CA ALA A 47 -6.26 -6.68 -11.63
C ALA A 47 -4.74 -6.98 -11.70
N GLY A 48 -4.17 -7.09 -12.90
CA GLY A 48 -2.74 -7.22 -13.12
C GLY A 48 -1.94 -5.98 -12.66
N PHE A 49 -2.48 -4.78 -12.89
CA PHE A 49 -1.87 -3.53 -12.40
C PHE A 49 -1.96 -3.39 -10.87
N GLU A 50 -3.07 -3.81 -10.26
CA GLU A 50 -3.27 -3.75 -8.81
C GLU A 50 -2.22 -4.58 -8.06
N ASN A 51 -1.93 -5.79 -8.52
CA ASN A 51 -0.90 -6.64 -7.90
C ASN A 51 0.50 -5.98 -7.94
N ARG A 52 0.78 -5.22 -9.00
CA ARG A 52 2.03 -4.45 -9.11
C ARG A 52 2.01 -3.23 -8.18
N LEU A 53 0.88 -2.54 -8.07
CA LEU A 53 0.72 -1.39 -7.20
C LEU A 53 0.88 -1.77 -5.73
N ALA A 54 0.25 -2.86 -5.30
CA ALA A 54 0.36 -3.39 -3.94
C ALA A 54 1.81 -3.77 -3.58
N ASN A 55 2.56 -4.34 -4.52
CA ASN A 55 3.98 -4.65 -4.32
C ASN A 55 4.82 -3.37 -4.18
N VAL A 56 4.50 -2.32 -4.96
CA VAL A 56 5.15 -1.01 -4.85
C VAL A 56 4.85 -0.36 -3.50
N GLU A 57 3.60 -0.34 -3.05
CA GLU A 57 3.24 0.18 -1.73
C GLU A 57 3.91 -0.56 -0.58
N SER A 58 3.99 -1.89 -0.66
CA SER A 58 4.69 -2.70 0.33
C SER A 58 6.17 -2.31 0.41
N ARG A 59 6.84 -2.16 -0.74
CA ARG A 59 8.23 -1.70 -0.82
C ARG A 59 8.40 -0.28 -0.29
N LEU A 60 7.47 0.63 -0.60
CA LEU A 60 7.51 2.01 -0.11
C LEU A 60 7.28 2.10 1.38
N THR A 61 6.42 1.25 1.95
CA THR A 61 6.21 1.17 3.40
C THR A 61 7.48 0.70 4.09
N LEU A 62 8.11 -0.37 3.60
CA LEU A 62 9.39 -0.84 4.13
C LEU A 62 10.49 0.23 4.01
N LEU A 63 10.57 0.91 2.87
CA LEU A 63 11.52 1.99 2.65
C LEU A 63 11.29 3.16 3.62
N THR A 64 10.03 3.55 3.83
CA THR A 64 9.65 4.61 4.78
C THR A 64 10.08 4.25 6.20
N TRP A 65 9.88 2.99 6.62
CA TRP A 65 10.34 2.50 7.93
C TRP A 65 11.87 2.47 8.04
N MET A 66 12.58 2.06 6.99
CA MET A 66 14.04 2.08 6.97
C MET A 66 14.60 3.50 7.08
N VAL A 67 14.06 4.45 6.30
CA VAL A 67 14.50 5.85 6.32
C VAL A 67 14.15 6.49 7.66
N GLY A 68 12.92 6.29 8.16
CA GLY A 68 12.50 6.79 9.47
C GLY A 68 13.37 6.27 10.62
N SER A 69 13.71 4.98 10.61
CA SER A 69 14.60 4.38 11.61
C SER A 69 16.02 4.92 11.53
N ASN A 70 16.55 5.13 10.31
CA ASN A 70 17.87 5.73 10.11
C ASN A 70 17.94 7.16 10.64
N ILE A 71 16.93 7.98 10.33
CA ILE A 71 16.85 9.36 10.83
C ILE A 71 16.72 9.37 12.36
N ALA A 72 15.86 8.50 12.93
CA ALA A 72 15.71 8.39 14.38
C ALA A 72 17.02 8.00 15.06
N LEU A 73 17.78 7.06 14.48
CA LEU A 73 19.07 6.62 15.00
C LEU A 73 20.13 7.73 14.92
N MET A 74 20.16 8.50 13.84
CA MET A 74 21.03 9.68 13.73
C MET A 74 20.70 10.74 14.79
N MET A 75 19.41 11.05 14.99
CA MET A 75 18.97 12.02 16.00
C MET A 75 19.29 11.56 17.42
N ALA A 76 19.06 10.28 17.71
CA ALA A 76 19.40 9.68 19.00
C ALA A 76 20.92 9.71 19.25
N GLY A 77 21.72 9.33 18.24
CA GLY A 77 23.18 9.39 18.31
C GLY A 77 23.69 10.80 18.58
N PHE A 78 23.15 11.79 17.86
CA PHE A 78 23.52 13.19 18.06
C PHE A 78 23.16 13.70 19.46
N GLY A 79 21.98 13.34 19.98
CA GLY A 79 21.57 13.67 21.35
C GLY A 79 22.47 13.03 22.42
N ILE A 80 22.90 11.79 22.22
CA ILE A 80 23.84 11.10 23.12
C ILE A 80 25.19 11.82 23.12
N VAL A 81 25.71 12.19 21.94
CA VAL A 81 26.99 12.90 21.81
C VAL A 81 26.93 14.27 22.47
N LEU A 82 25.85 15.04 22.28
CA LEU A 82 25.67 16.33 22.95
C LEU A 82 25.62 16.19 24.48
N LYS A 83 24.93 15.18 24.99
CA LYS A 83 24.88 14.89 26.43
C LYS A 83 26.22 14.40 26.99
N ALA A 84 27.07 13.80 26.17
CA ALA A 84 28.40 13.34 26.59
C ALA A 84 29.44 14.48 26.64
N ILE A 85 29.20 15.59 25.93
CA ILE A 85 30.08 16.76 25.88
C ILE A 85 29.74 17.80 26.96
N HIS A 86 28.53 17.78 27.52
CA HIS A 86 28.07 18.64 28.62
C HIS A 86 28.12 17.92 29.95
#